data_AF-A0A377NEY8-F1
#
_entry.id   AF-A0A377NEY8-F1
#
_cell.length_a   1.000
_cell.length_b   1.000
_cell.length_c   1.000
_cell.angle_alpha   90.00
_cell.angle_beta   90.00
_cell.angle_gamma   90.00
#
_symmetry.space_group_name_H-M   'P 1'
#
loop_
_entity.id
_entity.type
_entity.pdbx_description
1 polymer ?
#
loop_
_entity_poly.entity_id
_entity_poly.type
_entity_poly.pdbx_seq_one_letter_code
_entity_poly.pdbx_strand_id
1 'polypeptide(L)'
;MGENLAPMTQFFEQAFCEFLPKATYPLRVGSHFNTAFALSLALEYSRSVGNHGLTAQIKEAAKRWHLQDVNCQAWEPGGDEFLSPSLMEAELMRRVLPQAEFTQWFSDFLPDLAQRQPQTLFVPATVTDRTDGKIGHLDGLNLSRAWCQRSLAAACPRVTRVSRRCVKAPSNI
;
A
#
# COMPACT_ATOMS: atom_id res chain seq x y z
N MET A 1 25.27 -4.10 -17.67
CA MET A 1 24.50 -2.85 -17.44
C MET A 1 24.59 -2.35 -15.99
N GLY A 2 25.52 -2.84 -15.14
CA GLY A 2 25.46 -2.60 -13.68
C GLY A 2 26.63 -1.87 -13.01
N GLU A 3 27.80 -1.70 -13.66
CA GLU A 3 28.98 -1.12 -12.98
C GLU A 3 28.83 0.36 -12.63
N ASN A 4 28.21 1.16 -13.52
CA ASN A 4 28.07 2.60 -13.31
C ASN A 4 27.06 2.98 -12.21
N LEU A 5 26.09 2.10 -11.91
CA LEU A 5 25.08 2.36 -10.88
C LEU A 5 25.43 1.69 -9.53
N ALA A 6 26.41 0.77 -9.51
CA ALA A 6 26.77 0.03 -8.31
C ALA A 6 27.08 0.92 -7.08
N PRO A 7 27.84 2.03 -7.20
CA PRO A 7 28.13 2.87 -6.04
C PRO A 7 26.87 3.52 -5.44
N MET A 8 25.96 3.98 -6.30
CA MET A 8 24.71 4.60 -5.87
C MET A 8 23.78 3.57 -5.22
N THR A 9 23.71 2.37 -5.79
CA THR A 9 22.94 1.27 -5.23
C THR A 9 23.45 0.87 -3.85
N GLN A 10 24.76 0.67 -3.70
CA GLN A 10 25.39 0.34 -2.41
C GLN A 10 25.13 1.42 -1.35
N PHE A 11 25.16 2.70 -1.75
CA PHE A 11 24.81 3.81 -0.87
C PHE A 11 23.37 3.68 -0.33
N PHE A 12 22.39 3.39 -1.19
CA PHE A 12 21.01 3.21 -0.74
C PHE A 12 20.84 1.97 0.14
N GLU A 13 21.47 0.85 -0.20
CA GLU A 13 21.44 -0.37 0.61
C GLU A 13 21.97 -0.10 2.03
N GLN A 14 23.13 0.56 2.14
CA GLN A 14 23.72 0.94 3.41
C GLN A 14 22.82 1.91 4.18
N ALA A 15 22.27 2.93 3.51
CA ALA A 15 21.37 3.89 4.14
C ALA A 15 20.12 3.20 4.74
N PHE A 16 19.52 2.23 4.04
CA PHE A 16 18.42 1.44 4.59
C PHE A 16 18.89 0.62 5.81
N CYS A 17 20.03 -0.05 5.71
CA CYS A 17 20.55 -0.88 6.80
C CYS A 17 20.86 -0.08 8.07
N GLU A 18 21.29 1.18 7.92
CA GLU A 18 21.56 2.07 9.04
C GLU A 18 20.30 2.75 9.59
N PHE A 19 19.32 3.04 8.74
CA PHE A 19 18.11 3.78 9.11
C PHE A 19 17.04 2.89 9.74
N LEU A 20 16.74 1.73 9.15
CA LEU A 20 15.60 0.89 9.57
C LEU A 20 15.66 0.41 11.03
N PRO A 21 16.85 0.12 11.62
CA PRO A 21 16.93 -0.19 13.05
C PRO A 21 16.63 1.01 13.97
N LYS A 22 16.87 2.25 13.51
CA LYS A 22 16.67 3.48 14.29
C LYS A 22 15.26 4.04 14.17
N ALA A 23 14.60 3.78 13.04
CA ALA A 23 13.28 4.29 12.72
C ALA A 23 12.19 3.60 13.58
N THR A 24 11.81 4.26 14.67
CA THR A 24 10.79 3.74 15.61
C THR A 24 9.40 3.72 14.98
N TYR A 25 9.07 4.71 14.15
CA TYR A 25 7.75 4.88 13.53
C TYR A 25 7.84 4.94 12.00
N PRO A 26 6.82 4.44 11.28
CA PRO A 26 6.71 4.64 9.84
C PRO A 26 6.29 6.09 9.53
N LEU A 27 6.58 6.56 8.31
CA LEU A 27 6.00 7.79 7.78
C LEU A 27 4.83 7.41 6.86
N ARG A 28 3.61 7.75 7.30
CA ARG A 28 2.34 7.41 6.64
C ARG A 28 1.77 8.55 5.81
N VAL A 29 2.61 9.48 5.35
CA VAL A 29 2.15 10.60 4.53
C VAL A 29 1.89 10.14 3.10
N GLY A 30 0.93 10.75 2.39
CA GLY A 30 0.69 10.45 0.98
C GLY A 30 1.69 11.10 0.02
N SER A 31 2.76 11.70 0.51
CA SER A 31 3.82 12.30 -0.31
C SER A 31 5.07 11.40 -0.37
N HIS A 32 6.15 11.89 -0.97
CA HIS A 32 7.37 11.12 -1.23
C HIS A 32 8.07 10.54 0.00
N PHE A 33 7.73 11.00 1.21
CA PHE A 33 8.28 10.47 2.45
C PHE A 33 7.62 9.16 2.90
N ASN A 34 6.63 8.65 2.17
CA ASN A 34 5.92 7.42 2.51
C ASN A 34 6.86 6.21 2.64
N THR A 35 7.04 5.70 3.85
CA THR A 35 7.95 4.57 4.10
C THR A 35 7.44 3.29 3.47
N ALA A 36 6.13 3.08 3.38
CA ALA A 36 5.58 1.86 2.80
C ALA A 36 5.89 1.76 1.29
N PHE A 37 5.82 2.89 0.58
CA PHE A 37 6.22 2.99 -0.82
C PHE A 37 7.72 2.74 -1.01
N ALA A 38 8.57 3.43 -0.23
CA ALA A 38 10.02 3.26 -0.30
C ALA A 38 10.44 1.80 -0.05
N LEU A 39 9.86 1.15 0.98
CA LEU A 39 10.13 -0.25 1.30
C LEU A 39 9.58 -1.22 0.26
N SER A 40 8.47 -0.91 -0.40
CA SER A 40 7.93 -1.76 -1.47
C SER A 40 8.87 -1.86 -2.67
N LEU A 41 9.51 -0.74 -3.04
CA LEU A 41 10.53 -0.68 -4.09
C LEU A 41 11.83 -1.35 -3.65
N ALA A 42 12.32 -1.02 -2.44
CA ALA A 42 13.55 -1.59 -1.90
C ALA A 42 13.47 -3.12 -1.72
N LEU A 43 12.29 -3.65 -1.35
CA LEU A 43 12.05 -5.08 -1.21
C LEU A 43 12.06 -5.82 -2.56
N GLU A 44 11.50 -5.20 -3.59
CA GLU A 44 11.55 -5.74 -4.95
C GLU A 44 12.99 -5.77 -5.47
N TYR A 45 13.71 -4.67 -5.28
CA TYR A 45 15.13 -4.57 -5.59
C TYR A 45 15.93 -5.66 -4.85
N SER A 46 15.82 -5.74 -3.52
CA SER A 46 16.62 -6.66 -2.70
C SER A 46 16.41 -8.12 -3.09
N ARG A 47 15.18 -8.48 -3.49
CA ARG A 47 14.86 -9.82 -4.03
C ARG A 47 15.50 -10.06 -5.39
N SER A 48 15.44 -9.08 -6.30
CA SER A 48 15.97 -9.23 -7.66
C SER A 48 17.48 -9.42 -7.71
N VAL A 49 18.21 -8.87 -6.73
CA VAL A 49 19.68 -9.02 -6.61
C VAL A 49 20.12 -10.06 -5.59
N GLY A 50 19.19 -10.76 -4.92
CA GLY A 50 19.51 -11.77 -3.91
C GLY A 50 20.08 -11.22 -2.60
N ASN A 51 19.86 -9.95 -2.27
CA ASN A 51 20.29 -9.35 -1.01
C ASN A 51 19.33 -9.78 0.13
N HIS A 52 19.60 -10.96 0.70
CA HIS A 52 18.79 -11.54 1.78
C HIS A 52 18.84 -10.73 3.08
N GLY A 53 19.96 -10.06 3.36
CA GLY A 53 20.13 -9.21 4.55
C GLY A 53 19.20 -8.00 4.52
N LEU A 54 19.23 -7.24 3.42
CA LEU A 54 18.32 -6.10 3.23
C LEU A 54 16.86 -6.56 3.19
N THR A 55 16.57 -7.67 2.50
CA THR A 55 15.23 -8.27 2.46
C THR A 55 14.69 -8.55 3.86
N ALA A 56 15.51 -9.15 4.74
CA ALA A 56 15.12 -9.44 6.11
C ALA A 56 14.84 -8.15 6.90
N GLN A 57 15.74 -7.16 6.83
CA GLN A 57 15.56 -5.90 7.56
C GLN A 57 14.30 -5.13 7.15
N ILE A 58 13.99 -5.10 5.85
CA ILE A 58 12.76 -4.48 5.34
C ILE A 58 11.53 -5.19 5.87
N LYS A 59 11.50 -6.53 5.82
CA LYS A 59 10.36 -7.32 6.32
C LYS A 59 10.17 -7.11 7.83
N GLU A 60 11.26 -7.09 8.60
CA GLU A 60 11.19 -6.86 10.03
C GLU A 60 10.69 -5.44 10.34
N ALA A 61 11.16 -4.41 9.63
CA ALA A 61 10.66 -3.03 9.81
C ALA A 61 9.17 -2.92 9.49
N ALA A 62 8.74 -3.47 8.36
CA ALA A 62 7.34 -3.47 7.96
C ALA A 62 6.44 -4.16 8.99
N LYS A 63 6.84 -5.35 9.47
CA LYS A 63 6.10 -6.06 10.52
C LYS A 63 6.06 -5.29 11.84
N ARG A 64 7.19 -4.73 12.30
CA ARG A 64 7.23 -3.92 13.52
C ARG A 64 6.26 -2.74 13.47
N TRP A 65 6.13 -2.10 12.31
CA TRP A 65 5.30 -0.91 12.16
C TRP A 65 3.82 -1.20 11.89
N HIS A 66 3.52 -2.28 11.15
CA HIS A 66 2.20 -2.45 10.53
C HIS A 66 1.47 -3.73 10.91
N LEU A 67 2.13 -4.71 11.54
CA LEU A 67 1.50 -6.02 11.80
C LEU A 67 0.29 -5.94 12.74
N GLN A 68 0.23 -4.93 13.61
CA GLN A 68 -0.85 -4.73 14.57
C GLN A 68 -1.88 -3.69 14.13
N ASP A 69 -1.73 -3.12 12.92
CA ASP A 69 -2.66 -2.11 12.43
C ASP A 69 -3.99 -2.77 12.06
N VAL A 70 -5.08 -2.20 12.58
CA VAL A 70 -6.47 -2.65 12.38
C VAL A 70 -7.37 -1.44 12.20
N ASN A 71 -8.55 -1.63 11.59
CA ASN A 71 -9.57 -0.57 11.44
C ASN A 71 -9.01 0.73 10.82
N CYS A 72 -8.23 0.60 9.73
CA CYS A 72 -7.62 1.72 9.03
C CYS A 72 -8.67 2.77 8.66
N GLN A 73 -8.48 3.99 9.13
CA GLN A 73 -9.44 5.08 8.92
C GLN A 73 -9.37 5.70 7.51
N ALA A 74 -8.26 5.49 6.79
CA ALA A 74 -7.98 6.10 5.49
C ALA A 74 -8.28 7.61 5.43
N TRP A 75 -7.56 8.41 6.23
CA TRP A 75 -7.65 9.88 6.30
C TRP A 75 -7.24 10.63 5.01
N GLU A 76 -7.07 9.90 3.90
CA GLU A 76 -6.88 10.42 2.55
C GLU A 76 -8.23 10.80 1.91
N PRO A 77 -8.29 11.78 0.98
CA PRO A 77 -7.18 12.53 0.41
C PRO A 77 -6.71 13.71 1.28
N GLY A 78 -5.39 13.86 1.42
CA GLY A 78 -4.73 15.11 1.81
C GLY A 78 -4.42 15.97 0.58
N GLY A 79 -4.29 17.29 0.77
CA GLY A 79 -4.27 18.27 -0.34
C GLY A 79 -3.08 18.19 -1.30
N ASP A 80 -1.97 17.56 -0.92
CA ASP A 80 -0.76 17.38 -1.74
C ASP A 80 -0.30 15.91 -1.83
N GLU A 81 -1.22 14.98 -1.57
CA GLU A 81 -0.95 13.55 -1.65
C GLU A 81 -0.81 13.08 -3.10
N PHE A 82 0.24 12.30 -3.34
CA PHE A 82 0.55 11.60 -4.59
C PHE A 82 0.33 10.08 -4.45
N LEU A 83 0.39 9.55 -3.22
CA LEU A 83 0.25 8.14 -2.89
C LEU A 83 -0.91 7.98 -1.92
N SER A 84 -1.67 6.89 -2.07
CA SER A 84 -2.62 6.47 -1.03
C SER A 84 -1.85 5.87 0.14
N PRO A 85 -1.83 6.50 1.33
CA PRO A 85 -1.07 5.96 2.45
C PRO A 85 -1.59 4.60 2.90
N SER A 86 -2.92 4.47 2.99
CA SER A 86 -3.57 3.26 3.47
C SER A 86 -3.37 2.10 2.52
N LEU A 87 -3.53 2.31 1.21
CA LEU A 87 -3.34 1.24 0.25
C LEU A 87 -1.85 0.93 0.03
N MET A 88 -0.95 1.89 0.24
CA MET A 88 0.48 1.59 0.16
C MET A 88 0.97 0.70 1.28
N GLU A 89 0.48 0.94 2.49
CA GLU A 89 0.72 0.06 3.62
C GLU A 89 0.23 -1.36 3.34
N ALA A 90 -1.02 -1.49 2.85
CA ALA A 90 -1.56 -2.78 2.47
C ALA A 90 -0.73 -3.47 1.36
N GLU A 91 -0.29 -2.72 0.35
CA GLU A 91 0.55 -3.25 -0.74
C GLU A 91 1.93 -3.71 -0.23
N LEU A 92 2.55 -2.98 0.71
CA LEU A 92 3.78 -3.43 1.36
C LEU A 92 3.54 -4.72 2.14
N MET A 93 2.50 -4.76 2.97
CA MET A 93 2.21 -5.91 3.82
C MET A 93 1.86 -7.16 3.00
N ARG A 94 1.20 -7.01 1.85
CA ARG A 94 0.99 -8.06 0.85
C ARG A 94 2.30 -8.65 0.33
N ARG A 95 3.34 -7.83 0.16
CA ARG A 95 4.67 -8.28 -0.29
C ARG A 95 5.49 -8.93 0.83
N VAL A 96 5.24 -8.55 2.08
CA VAL A 96 6.02 -8.95 3.27
C VAL A 96 5.49 -10.24 3.89
N LEU A 97 4.17 -10.37 4.03
CA LEU A 97 3.52 -11.48 4.72
C LEU A 97 3.29 -12.68 3.79
N PRO A 98 3.31 -13.92 4.32
CA PRO A 98 2.75 -15.07 3.62
C PRO A 98 1.27 -14.86 3.29
N GLN A 99 0.81 -15.45 2.19
CA GLN A 99 -0.54 -15.22 1.66
C GLN A 99 -1.67 -15.42 2.68
N ALA A 100 -1.59 -16.47 3.51
CA ALA A 100 -2.61 -16.75 4.52
C ALA A 100 -2.64 -15.66 5.62
N GLU A 101 -1.47 -15.27 6.13
CA GLU A 101 -1.33 -14.20 7.12
C GLU A 101 -1.79 -12.86 6.56
N PHE A 102 -1.42 -12.54 5.31
CA PHE A 102 -1.87 -11.31 4.65
C PHE A 102 -3.39 -11.25 4.52
N THR A 103 -4.03 -12.35 4.14
CA THR A 103 -5.50 -12.36 3.94
C THR A 103 -6.24 -12.06 5.24
N GLN A 104 -5.76 -12.61 6.36
CA GLN A 104 -6.31 -12.31 7.69
C GLN A 104 -6.01 -10.86 8.08
N TRP A 105 -4.73 -10.45 8.04
CA TRP A 105 -4.30 -9.09 8.38
C TRP A 105 -5.06 -8.03 7.57
N PHE A 106 -5.25 -8.23 6.27
CA PHE A 106 -5.94 -7.27 5.41
C PHE A 106 -7.43 -7.16 5.75
N SER A 107 -8.06 -8.26 6.18
CA SER A 107 -9.44 -8.26 6.66
C SER A 107 -9.59 -7.52 8.00
N ASP A 108 -8.58 -7.57 8.86
CA ASP A 108 -8.58 -6.82 10.13
C ASP A 108 -8.20 -5.33 9.92
N PHE A 109 -7.35 -5.05 8.93
CA PHE A 109 -6.90 -3.71 8.55
C PHE A 109 -8.02 -2.90 7.87
N LEU A 110 -8.78 -3.50 6.95
CA LEU A 110 -9.92 -2.88 6.25
C LEU A 110 -11.16 -3.78 6.31
N PRO A 111 -11.82 -3.89 7.49
CA PRO A 111 -12.89 -4.87 7.72
C PRO A 111 -14.15 -4.62 6.89
N ASP A 112 -14.45 -3.36 6.60
CA ASP A 112 -15.69 -2.96 5.92
C ASP A 112 -15.49 -2.70 4.41
N LEU A 113 -14.42 -3.25 3.82
CA LEU A 113 -14.07 -3.03 2.41
C LEU A 113 -15.17 -3.51 1.45
N ALA A 114 -15.87 -4.60 1.81
CA ALA A 114 -16.98 -5.14 1.02
C ALA A 114 -18.20 -4.19 0.99
N GLN A 115 -18.36 -3.36 2.02
CA GLN A 115 -19.37 -2.31 2.12
C GLN A 115 -18.90 -0.99 1.51
N ARG A 116 -17.75 -0.99 0.82
CA ARG A 116 -17.08 0.18 0.26
C ARG A 116 -16.70 1.22 1.32
N GLN A 117 -16.26 0.75 2.48
CA GLN A 117 -15.74 1.61 3.54
C GLN A 117 -14.24 1.35 3.77
N PRO A 118 -13.44 2.39 4.06
CA PRO A 118 -13.80 3.82 4.05
C PRO A 118 -14.16 4.34 2.66
N GLN A 119 -15.21 5.15 2.54
CA GLN A 119 -15.71 5.66 1.25
C GLN A 119 -14.62 6.40 0.45
N THR A 120 -13.69 7.06 1.14
CA THR A 120 -12.59 7.82 0.54
C THR A 120 -11.73 6.99 -0.40
N LEU A 121 -11.60 5.69 -0.18
CA LEU A 121 -10.85 4.77 -1.05
C LEU A 121 -11.59 4.41 -2.35
N PHE A 122 -12.90 4.65 -2.41
CA PHE A 122 -13.77 4.27 -3.53
C PHE A 122 -14.25 5.46 -4.36
N VAL A 123 -13.90 6.68 -3.96
CA VAL A 123 -14.22 7.92 -4.67
C VAL A 123 -12.90 8.56 -5.13
N PRO A 124 -12.72 8.83 -6.44
CA PRO A 124 -11.54 9.55 -6.92
C PRO A 124 -11.40 10.92 -6.25
N ALA A 125 -10.16 11.30 -5.93
CA ALA A 125 -9.84 12.63 -5.46
C ALA A 125 -10.14 13.66 -6.56
N THR A 126 -10.72 14.80 -6.17
CA THR A 126 -10.98 15.91 -7.09
C THR A 126 -9.72 16.75 -7.25
N VAL A 127 -9.30 16.98 -8.49
CA VAL A 127 -8.15 17.83 -8.82
C VAL A 127 -8.66 19.17 -9.35
N THR A 128 -8.61 20.20 -8.50
CA THR A 128 -9.20 21.51 -8.81
C THR A 128 -8.33 22.38 -9.71
N ASP A 129 -7.01 22.23 -9.61
CA ASP A 129 -6.03 22.94 -10.44
C ASP A 129 -4.87 22.01 -10.77
N ARG A 130 -4.67 21.72 -12.05
CA ARG A 130 -3.57 20.86 -12.53
C ARG A 130 -2.29 21.62 -12.83
N THR A 131 -2.34 22.94 -12.81
CA THR A 131 -1.17 23.80 -13.04
C THR A 131 -0.41 24.07 -11.73
N ASP A 132 -1.09 23.93 -10.59
CA ASP A 132 -0.45 23.91 -9.28
C ASP A 132 0.24 22.55 -9.05
N GLY A 133 1.55 22.60 -8.75
CA GLY A 133 2.37 21.40 -8.61
C GLY A 133 1.98 20.50 -7.44
N LYS A 134 1.33 21.02 -6.40
CA LYS A 134 0.87 20.24 -5.25
C LYS A 134 -0.53 19.69 -5.48
N ILE A 135 -1.48 20.51 -5.92
CA ILE A 135 -2.84 20.06 -6.20
C ILE A 135 -2.82 19.03 -7.34
N GLY A 136 -1.96 19.21 -8.34
CA GLY A 136 -1.72 18.24 -9.40
C GLY A 136 -1.28 16.86 -8.91
N HIS A 137 -0.68 16.73 -7.71
CA HIS A 137 -0.34 15.42 -7.13
C HIS A 137 -1.56 14.51 -6.96
N LEU A 138 -2.76 15.07 -6.80
CA LEU A 138 -3.98 14.29 -6.59
C LEU A 138 -4.34 13.41 -7.80
N ASP A 139 -3.88 13.74 -9.01
CA ASP A 139 -3.95 12.81 -10.16
C ASP A 139 -3.05 11.57 -9.89
N GLY A 140 -1.86 11.80 -9.32
CA GLY A 140 -0.99 10.74 -8.82
C GLY A 140 -1.64 9.90 -7.73
N LEU A 141 -2.35 10.50 -6.78
CA LEU A 141 -3.10 9.78 -5.75
C LEU A 141 -4.13 8.83 -6.38
N ASN A 142 -4.90 9.32 -7.36
CA ASN A 142 -5.87 8.51 -8.08
C ASN A 142 -5.21 7.32 -8.80
N LEU A 143 -4.06 7.54 -9.44
CA LEU A 143 -3.29 6.47 -10.08
C LEU A 143 -2.71 5.47 -9.06
N SER A 144 -2.18 5.96 -7.94
CA SER A 144 -1.67 5.15 -6.83
C SER A 144 -2.77 4.24 -6.27
N ARG A 145 -3.97 4.77 -6.02
CA ARG A 145 -5.12 3.98 -5.56
C ARG A 145 -5.47 2.88 -6.55
N ALA A 146 -5.63 3.23 -7.83
CA ALA A 146 -5.96 2.26 -8.87
C ALA A 146 -4.91 1.15 -8.98
N TRP A 147 -3.63 1.51 -8.92
CA TRP A 147 -2.52 0.55 -8.92
C TRP A 147 -2.59 -0.40 -7.72
N CYS A 148 -2.69 0.14 -6.51
CA CYS A 148 -2.73 -0.68 -5.30
C CYS A 148 -3.96 -1.58 -5.26
N GLN A 149 -5.14 -1.05 -5.61
CA GLN A 149 -6.38 -1.83 -5.67
C GLN A 149 -6.25 -3.00 -6.65
N ARG A 150 -5.68 -2.77 -7.83
CA ARG A 150 -5.43 -3.84 -8.81
C ARG A 150 -4.49 -4.91 -8.24
N SER A 151 -3.42 -4.51 -7.56
CA SER A 151 -2.46 -5.42 -6.95
C SER A 151 -3.08 -6.24 -5.81
N LEU A 152 -3.79 -5.58 -4.90
CA LEU A 152 -4.45 -6.20 -3.74
C LEU A 152 -5.57 -7.16 -4.17
N ALA A 153 -6.35 -6.79 -5.19
CA ALA A 153 -7.39 -7.67 -5.75
C ALA A 153 -6.83 -8.96 -6.35
N ALA A 154 -5.60 -8.93 -6.89
CA ALA A 154 -4.94 -10.13 -7.41
C ALA A 154 -4.44 -11.08 -6.31
N ALA A 155 -4.18 -10.56 -5.10
CA ALA A 155 -3.75 -11.36 -3.96
C ALA A 155 -4.92 -11.85 -3.08
N CYS A 156 -6.11 -11.26 -3.18
CA CYS A 156 -7.27 -11.79 -2.48
C CYS A 156 -7.81 -13.02 -3.24
N PRO A 157 -7.97 -14.18 -2.58
CA PRO A 157 -8.65 -15.32 -3.20
C PRO A 157 -9.99 -14.83 -3.73
N ARG A 158 -10.24 -15.11 -5.01
CA ARG A 158 -11.41 -14.67 -5.76
C ARG A 158 -12.65 -14.84 -4.88
N VAL A 159 -13.17 -13.73 -4.35
CA VAL A 159 -14.50 -13.69 -3.74
C VAL A 159 -15.40 -14.30 -4.80
N THR A 160 -15.90 -15.49 -4.52
CA THR A 160 -16.83 -16.19 -5.39
C THR A 160 -17.89 -15.18 -5.78
N ARG A 161 -17.90 -14.85 -7.08
CA ARG A 161 -18.93 -14.12 -7.82
C ARG A 161 -20.22 -14.20 -7.02
N VAL A 162 -20.65 -13.07 -6.44
CA VAL A 162 -21.90 -12.95 -5.67
C VAL A 162 -22.93 -13.84 -6.37
N SER A 163 -23.29 -14.93 -5.70
CA SER A 163 -24.41 -15.74 -6.12
C SER A 163 -25.56 -14.75 -6.32
N ARG A 164 -26.09 -14.71 -7.54
CA ARG A 164 -27.42 -14.14 -7.80
C ARG A 164 -28.40 -14.94 -6.96
N ARG A 165 -28.47 -14.67 -5.64
CA ARG A 165 -29.57 -15.13 -4.82
C ARG A 165 -30.73 -14.22 -5.17
N CYS A 166 -31.69 -14.85 -5.84
CA CYS A 166 -33.03 -14.39 -6.13
C CYS A 166 -33.46 -13.24 -5.21
N VAL A 167 -33.59 -12.06 -5.80
CA VAL A 167 -34.63 -11.12 -5.36
C VAL A 167 -35.94 -11.90 -5.54
N LYS A 168 -36.49 -12.40 -4.44
CA LYS A 168 -37.91 -12.78 -4.41
C LYS A 168 -38.66 -11.49 -4.69
N ALA A 169 -39.38 -11.46 -5.80
CA ALA A 169 -40.40 -10.44 -6.03
C ALA A 169 -41.38 -10.48 -4.83
N PRO A 170 -41.74 -9.34 -4.23
CA PRO A 170 -42.81 -9.32 -3.25
C PRO A 170 -44.13 -9.67 -3.97
N SER A 171 -44.77 -10.74 -3.51
CA SER A 171 -46.15 -11.07 -3.81
C SER A 171 -47.06 -10.15 -2.99
N ASN A 172 -47.93 -9.40 -3.69
CA ASN A 172 -49.09 -8.64 -3.20
C ASN A 172 -48.73 -7.43 -2.31
N ILE A 173 -49.16 -6.20 -2.60
CA ILE A 173 -50.50 -5.70 -2.93
C ILE A 173 -50.41 -4.65 -4.04
#